data_AF-A0AAI9YQR2-F1
#
_entry.id   AF-A0AAI9YQR2-F1
#
_cell.length_a   1.000
_cell.length_b   1.000
_cell.length_c   1.000
_cell.angle_alpha   90.00
_cell.angle_beta   90.00
_cell.angle_gamma   90.00
#
_symmetry.space_group_name_H-M   'P 1'
#
loop_
_entity.id
_entity.type
_entity.pdbx_description
1 polymer ?
#
loop_
_entity_poly.entity_id
_entity_poly.type
_entity_poly.pdbx_seq_one_letter_code
_entity_poly.pdbx_strand_id
1 'polypeptide(L)'
;MHDIQALSLSVPDKEAREYGVPNIAAEQLSSVGKIPEDYRSALQFKAEFHKKHMESALEAVQVVLAESKVLEVFGEISDTYHEGDVWLFGQAVGPTILDAHLVPLITRLQDCGRQDLVPGILAAYAGRVRSTDAWREATHGRPTMWDISMGHVADMEL
;
A
#
# COMPACT_ATOMS: atom_id res chain seq x y z
N MET A 1 -7.33 -2.21 -10.47
CA MET A 1 -6.46 -1.75 -9.36
C MET A 1 -6.32 -2.78 -8.23
N HIS A 2 -7.40 -3.44 -7.80
CA HIS A 2 -7.31 -4.48 -6.75
C HIS A 2 -6.55 -5.75 -7.16
N ASP A 3 -6.31 -5.96 -8.45
CA ASP A 3 -5.49 -7.08 -8.97
C ASP A 3 -3.97 -6.82 -8.90
N ILE A 4 -3.55 -5.68 -8.32
CA ILE A 4 -2.15 -5.35 -8.06
C ILE A 4 -1.80 -5.83 -6.66
N GLN A 5 -0.81 -6.72 -6.56
CA GLN A 5 -0.27 -7.15 -5.27
C GLN A 5 0.59 -6.02 -4.67
N ALA A 6 -0.01 -5.17 -3.83
CA ALA A 6 0.64 -4.00 -3.27
C ALA A 6 1.88 -4.33 -2.42
N LEU A 7 1.94 -5.51 -1.81
CA LEU A 7 3.09 -5.93 -1.02
C LEU A 7 4.34 -6.13 -1.88
N SER A 8 4.19 -6.64 -3.11
CA SER A 8 5.27 -6.80 -4.08
C SER A 8 5.95 -5.48 -4.43
N LEU A 9 5.22 -4.38 -4.31
CA LEU A 9 5.69 -3.03 -4.62
C LEU A 9 6.24 -2.29 -3.40
N SER A 10 5.89 -2.74 -2.20
CA SER A 10 6.21 -2.05 -0.94
C SER A 10 7.56 -2.43 -0.35
N VAL A 11 8.18 -3.51 -0.85
CA VAL A 11 9.52 -3.96 -0.43
C VAL A 11 10.47 -3.69 -1.59
N PRO A 12 11.19 -2.55 -1.63
CA PRO A 12 12.02 -2.17 -2.77
C PRO A 12 13.29 -3.00 -2.90
N ASP A 13 13.87 -3.39 -1.76
CA ASP A 13 15.16 -4.07 -1.72
C ASP A 13 15.04 -5.55 -2.12
N LYS A 14 15.88 -5.97 -3.07
CA LYS A 14 15.83 -7.34 -3.61
C LYS A 14 16.30 -8.37 -2.60
N GLU A 15 17.33 -8.05 -1.80
CA GLU A 15 17.86 -8.96 -0.79
C GLU A 15 16.83 -9.19 0.33
N ALA A 16 16.13 -8.13 0.76
CA ALA A 16 15.04 -8.20 1.72
C ALA A 16 13.89 -9.10 1.26
N ARG A 17 13.63 -9.20 -0.05
CA ARG A 17 12.60 -10.08 -0.61
C ARG A 17 12.97 -11.57 -0.51
N GLU A 18 14.25 -11.92 -0.47
CA GLU A 18 14.70 -13.32 -0.38
C GLU A 18 14.27 -13.98 0.94
N TYR A 19 14.12 -13.18 2.00
CA TYR A 19 13.61 -13.64 3.29
C TYR A 19 12.09 -13.87 3.31
N GLY A 20 11.38 -13.43 2.26
CA GLY A 20 9.93 -13.52 2.18
C GLY A 20 9.23 -12.68 3.24
N VAL A 21 7.93 -12.93 3.42
CA VAL A 21 7.12 -12.27 4.45
C VAL A 21 6.98 -13.26 5.62
N PRO A 22 7.52 -12.96 6.82
CA PRO A 22 7.47 -13.89 7.94
C PRO A 22 6.04 -14.11 8.42
N ASN A 23 5.68 -15.37 8.67
CA ASN A 23 4.36 -15.74 9.19
C ASN A 23 4.39 -15.79 10.72
N ILE A 24 4.34 -14.60 11.33
CA ILE A 24 4.39 -14.44 12.79
C ILE A 24 3.26 -15.21 13.50
N ALA A 25 2.10 -15.35 12.85
CA ALA A 25 0.98 -16.11 13.41
C ALA A 25 1.28 -17.61 13.52
N ALA A 26 1.95 -18.19 12.51
CA ALA A 26 2.41 -19.57 12.56
C ALA A 26 3.49 -19.76 13.64
N GLU A 27 4.44 -18.84 13.74
CA GLU A 27 5.48 -18.87 14.78
C GLU A 27 4.87 -18.81 16.19
N GLN A 28 3.86 -17.95 16.39
CA GLN A 28 3.12 -17.86 17.66
C GLN A 28 2.35 -19.15 17.98
N LEU A 29 1.73 -19.80 16.99
CA LEU A 29 1.07 -21.09 17.21
C LEU A 29 2.04 -22.20 17.64
N SER A 30 3.28 -22.16 17.17
CA SER A 30 4.32 -23.13 17.54
C SER A 30 5.00 -22.83 18.88
N SER A 31 5.00 -21.58 19.33
CA SER A 31 5.77 -21.13 20.50
C SER A 31 4.94 -20.88 21.76
N VAL A 32 3.64 -20.57 21.63
CA VAL A 32 2.78 -20.23 22.78
C VAL A 32 2.13 -21.51 23.35
N GLY A 33 2.13 -21.62 24.69
CA GLY A 33 1.54 -22.74 25.44
C GLY A 33 -0.01 -22.78 25.37
N LYS A 34 -0.67 -23.00 26.51
CA LYS A 34 -2.15 -23.00 26.55
C LYS A 34 -2.70 -21.58 26.32
N ILE A 35 -3.28 -21.35 25.15
CA ILE A 35 -4.06 -20.16 24.79
C ILE A 35 -5.56 -20.50 24.73
N PRO A 36 -6.45 -19.50 24.91
CA PRO A 36 -7.88 -19.66 24.66
C PRO A 36 -8.16 -20.16 23.24
N GLU A 37 -9.21 -20.97 23.07
CA GLU A 37 -9.51 -21.61 21.78
C GLU A 37 -9.86 -20.61 20.68
N ASP A 38 -10.63 -19.57 21.01
CA ASP A 38 -10.98 -18.51 20.07
C ASP A 38 -9.74 -17.77 19.57
N TYR A 39 -8.75 -17.55 20.45
CA TYR A 39 -7.48 -16.94 20.07
C TYR A 39 -6.62 -17.86 19.20
N ARG A 40 -6.63 -19.17 19.50
CA ARG A 40 -5.99 -20.18 18.64
C ARG A 40 -6.58 -20.19 17.24
N SER A 41 -7.91 -20.18 17.13
CA SER A 41 -8.63 -20.15 15.86
C SER A 41 -8.32 -18.88 15.06
N ALA A 42 -8.27 -17.72 15.72
CA ALA A 42 -7.88 -16.46 15.07
C ALA A 42 -6.44 -16.50 14.55
N LEU A 43 -5.49 -17.06 15.31
CA LEU A 43 -4.10 -17.21 14.86
C LEU A 43 -3.98 -18.21 13.69
N GLN A 44 -4.72 -19.31 13.72
CA GLN A 44 -4.74 -20.29 12.62
C GLN A 44 -5.26 -19.65 11.33
N PHE A 45 -6.39 -18.94 11.42
CA PHE A 45 -6.93 -18.21 10.29
C PHE A 45 -5.92 -17.20 9.73
N LYS A 46 -5.26 -16.42 10.59
CA LYS A 46 -4.23 -15.45 10.17
C LYS A 46 -3.04 -16.15 9.51
N ALA A 47 -2.59 -17.28 10.04
CA ALA A 47 -1.48 -18.05 9.49
C ALA A 47 -1.80 -18.64 8.12
N GLU A 48 -2.99 -19.20 7.94
CA GLU A 48 -3.46 -19.75 6.66
C GLU A 48 -3.67 -18.65 5.61
N PHE A 49 -4.27 -17.53 6.00
CA PHE A 49 -4.43 -16.37 5.12
C PHE A 49 -3.07 -15.85 4.63
N HIS A 50 -2.10 -15.71 5.55
CA HIS A 50 -0.74 -15.31 5.20
C HIS A 50 -0.10 -16.26 4.21
N LYS A 51 -0.17 -17.57 4.48
CA LYS A 51 0.37 -18.60 3.58
C LYS A 51 -0.22 -18.49 2.18
N LYS A 52 -1.55 -18.33 2.09
CA LYS A 52 -2.26 -18.28 0.82
C LYS A 52 -1.99 -17.00 0.01
N HIS A 53 -1.79 -15.86 0.67
CA HIS A 53 -1.81 -14.56 0.00
C HIS A 53 -0.48 -13.78 0.04
N MET A 54 0.41 -14.07 0.99
CA MET A 54 1.59 -13.27 1.28
C MET A 54 2.90 -14.01 1.01
N GLU A 55 2.92 -15.35 1.12
CA GLU A 55 4.14 -16.17 0.99
C GLU A 55 4.83 -15.97 -0.38
N SER A 56 4.06 -15.97 -1.47
CA SER A 56 4.58 -15.76 -2.83
C SER A 56 4.61 -14.29 -3.26
N ALA A 57 4.10 -13.36 -2.44
CA ALA A 57 3.94 -11.97 -2.87
C ALA A 57 5.27 -11.28 -3.21
N LEU A 58 6.38 -11.74 -2.64
CA LEU A 58 7.72 -11.18 -2.90
C LEU A 58 8.53 -11.98 -3.92
N GLU A 59 7.97 -13.04 -4.50
CA GLU A 59 8.62 -13.76 -5.60
C GLU A 59 8.86 -12.83 -6.79
N ALA A 60 10.01 -12.99 -7.46
CA ALA A 60 10.41 -12.11 -8.55
C ALA A 60 9.36 -11.99 -9.66
N VAL A 61 8.66 -13.09 -9.97
CA VAL A 61 7.58 -13.11 -10.97
C VAL A 61 6.38 -12.25 -10.55
N GLN A 62 6.02 -12.25 -9.26
CA GLN A 62 4.91 -11.45 -8.74
C GLN A 62 5.27 -9.97 -8.70
N VAL A 63 6.52 -9.64 -8.36
CA VAL A 63 7.03 -8.26 -8.41
C VAL A 63 6.96 -7.71 -9.82
N VAL A 64 7.51 -8.42 -10.81
CA VAL A 64 7.48 -7.97 -12.21
C VAL A 64 6.05 -7.81 -12.71
N LEU A 65 5.14 -8.73 -12.35
CA LEU A 65 3.73 -8.63 -12.71
C LEU A 65 3.06 -7.40 -12.08
N ALA A 66 3.32 -7.14 -10.80
CA ALA A 66 2.76 -5.99 -10.10
C ALA A 66 3.29 -4.67 -10.68
N GLU A 67 4.59 -4.59 -11.00
CA GLU A 67 5.21 -3.42 -11.63
C GLU A 67 4.62 -3.16 -13.01
N SER A 68 4.49 -4.21 -13.84
CA SER A 68 3.91 -4.10 -15.18
C SER A 68 2.48 -3.56 -15.14
N LYS A 69 1.65 -4.09 -14.24
CA LYS A 69 0.26 -3.63 -14.06
C LYS A 69 0.17 -2.19 -13.59
N VAL A 70 1.06 -1.77 -12.68
CA VAL A 70 1.10 -0.38 -12.21
C VAL A 70 1.48 0.56 -13.34
N LEU A 71 2.49 0.22 -14.13
CA LEU A 71 2.94 1.04 -15.25
C LEU A 71 1.85 1.17 -16.33
N GLU A 72 1.12 0.08 -16.61
CA GLU A 72 -0.03 0.09 -17.53
C GLU A 72 -1.12 1.05 -17.05
N VAL A 73 -1.58 0.90 -15.79
CA VAL A 73 -2.59 1.78 -15.20
C VAL A 73 -2.11 3.23 -15.17
N PHE A 74 -0.86 3.48 -14.77
CA PHE A 74 -0.32 4.83 -14.73
C PHE A 74 -0.20 5.47 -16.12
N GLY A 75 0.05 4.69 -17.16
CA GLY A 75 -0.01 5.16 -18.55
C GLY A 75 -1.40 5.71 -18.88
N GLU A 76 -2.44 4.89 -18.69
CA GLU A 76 -3.84 5.27 -19.00
C GLU A 76 -4.32 6.49 -18.20
N ILE A 77 -3.96 6.55 -16.92
CA ILE A 77 -4.30 7.68 -16.04
C ILE A 77 -3.55 8.94 -16.46
N SER A 78 -2.29 8.83 -16.84
CA SER A 78 -1.49 10.00 -17.27
C SER A 78 -2.11 10.67 -18.50
N ASP A 79 -2.70 9.89 -19.41
CA ASP A 79 -3.37 10.41 -20.60
C ASP A 79 -4.72 11.08 -20.29
N THR A 80 -5.36 10.67 -19.18
CA THR A 80 -6.66 11.20 -18.74
C THR A 80 -6.50 12.48 -17.92
N TYR A 81 -5.40 12.60 -17.19
CA TYR A 81 -5.18 13.66 -16.23
C TYR A 81 -4.78 14.98 -16.90
N HIS A 82 -5.49 16.05 -16.56
CA HIS A 82 -5.15 17.39 -17.01
C HIS A 82 -4.19 18.05 -16.02
N GLU A 83 -3.02 18.45 -16.51
CA GLU A 83 -2.00 19.07 -15.66
C GLU A 83 -2.53 20.33 -14.97
N GLY A 84 -2.38 20.38 -13.65
CA GLY A 84 -2.81 21.50 -12.81
C GLY A 84 -4.08 21.22 -12.01
N ASP A 85 -4.89 20.25 -12.42
CA ASP A 85 -6.09 19.88 -11.67
C ASP A 85 -5.74 19.21 -10.33
N VAL A 86 -6.55 19.46 -9.31
CA VAL A 86 -6.42 18.76 -8.02
C VAL A 86 -6.94 17.32 -8.12
N TRP A 87 -8.09 17.14 -8.77
CA TRP A 87 -8.75 15.84 -8.92
C TRP A 87 -8.58 15.28 -10.32
N LEU A 88 -8.59 13.96 -10.45
CA LEU A 88 -8.31 13.28 -11.72
C LEU A 88 -9.22 13.74 -12.87
N PHE A 89 -10.50 13.97 -12.58
CA PHE A 89 -11.50 14.42 -13.56
C PHE A 89 -11.86 15.91 -13.43
N GLY A 90 -10.98 16.68 -12.80
CA GLY A 90 -11.12 18.13 -12.63
C GLY A 90 -12.02 18.56 -11.48
N GLN A 91 -11.96 19.86 -11.17
CA GLN A 91 -12.60 20.44 -9.97
C GLN A 91 -14.13 20.35 -9.98
N ALA A 92 -14.76 20.38 -11.17
CA ALA A 92 -16.22 20.31 -11.29
C ALA A 92 -16.78 18.93 -10.91
N VAL A 93 -15.99 17.87 -11.10
CA VAL A 93 -16.36 16.50 -10.70
C VAL A 93 -16.03 16.27 -9.22
N GLY A 94 -14.89 16.80 -8.76
CA GLY A 94 -14.41 16.58 -7.39
C GLY A 94 -13.70 15.24 -7.22
N PRO A 95 -13.38 14.85 -5.96
CA PRO A 95 -12.70 13.59 -5.67
C PRO A 95 -13.57 12.39 -6.00
N THR A 96 -12.97 11.35 -6.58
CA THR A 96 -13.64 10.09 -6.90
C THR A 96 -13.02 8.91 -6.14
N ILE A 97 -13.68 7.76 -6.22
CA ILE A 97 -13.12 6.49 -5.70
C ILE A 97 -11.77 6.17 -6.35
N LEU A 98 -11.58 6.56 -7.62
CA LEU A 98 -10.32 6.35 -8.31
C LEU A 98 -9.20 7.19 -7.67
N ASP A 99 -9.44 8.46 -7.35
CA ASP A 99 -8.49 9.29 -6.58
C ASP A 99 -8.16 8.65 -5.23
N ALA A 100 -9.18 8.15 -4.53
CA ALA A 100 -9.05 7.53 -3.20
C ALA A 100 -8.18 6.25 -3.19
N HIS A 101 -8.02 5.59 -4.33
CA HIS A 101 -7.12 4.44 -4.45
C HIS A 101 -5.78 4.81 -5.09
N LEU A 102 -5.80 5.69 -6.09
CA LEU A 102 -4.62 6.07 -6.86
C LEU A 102 -3.64 6.89 -6.03
N VAL A 103 -4.14 7.87 -5.26
CA VAL A 103 -3.27 8.76 -4.49
C VAL A 103 -2.54 8.01 -3.37
N PRO A 104 -3.19 7.13 -2.57
CA PRO A 104 -2.46 6.28 -1.62
C PRO A 104 -1.46 5.34 -2.29
N LEU A 105 -1.79 4.77 -3.45
CA LEU A 105 -0.86 3.90 -4.18
C LEU A 105 0.40 4.66 -4.61
N ILE A 106 0.24 5.82 -5.26
CA ILE A 106 1.37 6.67 -5.67
C ILE A 106 2.20 7.10 -4.45
N THR A 107 1.52 7.56 -3.39
CA THR A 107 2.19 8.01 -2.16
C THR A 107 2.97 6.88 -1.52
N ARG A 108 2.43 5.65 -1.52
CA ARG A 108 3.13 4.48 -0.99
C ARG A 108 4.36 4.10 -1.79
N LEU A 109 4.29 4.15 -3.12
CA LEU A 109 5.47 3.96 -3.95
C LEU A 109 6.54 5.01 -3.63
N GLN A 110 6.16 6.27 -3.42
CA GLN A 110 7.10 7.32 -3.02
C GLN A 110 7.69 7.08 -1.61
N ASP A 111 6.86 6.72 -0.63
CA ASP A 111 7.29 6.42 0.75
C ASP A 111 8.24 5.21 0.81
N CYS A 112 8.06 4.24 -0.09
CA CYS A 112 8.92 3.06 -0.25
C CYS A 112 10.16 3.29 -1.13
N GLY A 113 10.43 4.51 -1.60
CA GLY A 113 11.58 4.77 -2.48
C GLY A 113 11.45 4.19 -3.90
N ARG A 114 10.22 3.96 -4.37
CA ARG A 114 9.88 3.44 -5.71
C ARG A 114 9.43 4.55 -6.67
N GLN A 115 10.10 5.70 -6.64
CA GLN A 115 9.78 6.81 -7.55
C GLN A 115 10.04 6.45 -9.01
N ASP A 116 10.87 5.44 -9.27
CA ASP A 116 11.13 4.87 -10.60
C ASP A 116 9.86 4.39 -11.31
N LEU A 117 8.84 3.98 -10.55
CA LEU A 117 7.56 3.49 -11.08
C LEU A 117 6.52 4.58 -11.28
N VAL A 118 6.76 5.82 -10.84
CA VAL A 118 5.74 6.87 -10.82
C VAL A 118 6.06 7.93 -11.88
N PRO A 119 5.24 8.08 -12.94
CA PRO A 119 5.38 9.17 -13.89
C PRO A 119 5.35 10.53 -13.20
N GLY A 120 6.18 11.48 -13.66
CA GLY A 120 6.31 12.79 -13.03
C GLY A 120 4.99 13.57 -12.92
N ILE A 121 4.12 13.44 -13.92
CA ILE A 121 2.80 14.08 -13.92
C ILE A 121 1.90 13.53 -12.79
N LEU A 122 1.95 12.22 -12.55
CA LEU A 122 1.19 11.57 -11.48
C LEU A 122 1.79 11.83 -10.09
N ALA A 123 3.12 11.97 -10.01
CA ALA A 123 3.79 12.41 -8.79
C ALA A 123 3.33 13.83 -8.39
N ALA A 124 3.24 14.74 -9.36
CA ALA A 124 2.75 16.10 -9.13
C ALA A 124 1.25 16.13 -8.75
N TYR A 125 0.43 15.32 -9.43
CA TYR A 125 -0.98 15.12 -9.08
C TYR A 125 -1.16 14.64 -7.63
N ALA A 126 -0.46 13.57 -7.23
CA ALA A 126 -0.52 13.06 -5.86
C ALA A 126 -0.05 14.13 -4.85
N GLY A 127 0.99 14.90 -5.17
CA GLY A 127 1.45 16.02 -4.35
C GLY A 127 0.38 17.11 -4.14
N ARG A 128 -0.38 17.44 -5.19
CA ARG A 128 -1.52 18.37 -5.10
C ARG A 128 -2.61 17.83 -4.18
N VAL A 129 -3.04 16.58 -4.37
CA VAL A 129 -4.08 15.97 -3.51
C VAL A 129 -3.62 15.89 -2.05
N ARG A 130 -2.35 15.52 -1.81
CA ARG A 130 -1.78 15.45 -0.45
C ARG A 130 -1.73 16.80 0.27
N SER A 131 -1.76 17.89 -0.48
CA SER A 131 -1.78 19.25 0.06
C SER A 131 -3.20 19.72 0.44
N THR A 132 -4.23 18.91 0.18
CA THR A 132 -5.62 19.24 0.53
C THR A 132 -5.95 18.92 1.98
N ASP A 133 -6.94 19.62 2.53
CA ASP A 133 -7.44 19.33 3.88
C ASP A 133 -8.10 17.95 3.96
N ALA A 134 -8.82 17.52 2.92
CA ALA A 134 -9.42 16.19 2.85
C ALA A 134 -8.38 15.07 3.02
N TRP A 135 -7.21 15.18 2.39
CA TRP A 135 -6.12 14.22 2.60
C TRP A 135 -5.59 14.26 4.02
N ARG A 136 -5.38 15.47 4.56
CA ARG A 136 -4.86 15.68 5.91
C ARG A 136 -5.81 15.12 6.97
N GLU A 137 -7.11 15.31 6.80
CA GLU A 137 -8.15 14.76 7.67
C GLU A 137 -8.16 13.23 7.60
N ALA A 138 -8.05 12.66 6.39
CA ALA A 138 -8.07 11.20 6.22
C ALA A 138 -6.80 10.51 6.76
N THR A 139 -5.65 11.17 6.69
CA THR A 139 -4.34 10.57 7.02
C THR A 139 -3.73 11.06 8.33
N HIS A 140 -4.25 12.17 8.87
CA HIS A 140 -3.67 12.90 10.00
C HIS A 140 -2.18 13.23 9.80
N GLY A 141 -1.77 13.44 8.54
CA GLY A 141 -0.38 13.73 8.17
C GLY A 141 0.57 12.52 8.24
N ARG A 142 0.05 11.31 8.50
CA ARG A 142 0.87 10.10 8.54
C ARG A 142 1.23 9.64 7.12
N PRO A 143 2.45 9.12 6.93
CA PRO A 143 2.82 8.45 5.69
C PRO A 143 2.04 7.14 5.54
N THR A 144 2.07 6.57 4.35
CA THR A 144 1.37 5.33 4.02
C THR A 144 2.13 4.08 4.45
N MET A 145 3.44 4.20 4.65
CA MET A 145 4.28 3.17 5.27
C MET A 145 4.24 3.33 6.78
N TRP A 146 3.92 2.27 7.52
CA TRP A 146 4.02 2.31 8.98
C TRP A 146 5.47 2.08 9.40
N ASP A 147 5.92 2.86 10.38
CA ASP A 147 7.11 2.58 11.15
C ASP A 147 6.88 2.90 12.63
N ILE A 148 7.71 2.33 13.50
CA ILE A 148 7.52 2.39 14.96
C ILE A 148 7.54 3.80 15.54
N SER A 149 8.16 4.77 14.85
CA SER A 149 8.20 6.18 15.27
C SER A 149 6.82 6.86 15.25
N MET A 150 5.84 6.28 14.56
CA MET A 150 4.49 6.84 14.43
C MET A 150 3.61 6.65 15.67
N GLY A 151 4.08 5.89 16.66
CA GLY A 151 3.32 5.59 17.87
C GLY A 151 2.16 4.63 17.64
N HIS A 152 1.38 4.37 18.69
CA HIS A 152 0.24 3.47 18.60
C HIS A 152 -0.96 4.20 17.97
N VAL A 153 -1.81 3.49 17.22
CA VAL A 153 -3.02 4.08 16.62
C VAL A 153 -3.98 4.61 17.70
N ALA A 154 -4.00 3.98 18.87
CA ALA A 154 -4.81 4.41 20.01
C ALA A 154 -4.40 5.79 20.57
N ASP A 155 -3.21 6.28 20.24
CA ASP A 155 -2.70 7.57 20.71
C ASP A 155 -3.08 8.72 19.75
N MET A 156 -3.87 8.44 18.71
CA MET A 156 -4.38 9.46 17.80
C MET A 156 -5.50 10.26 18.45
N GLU A 157 -5.34 11.58 18.52
CA GLU A 157 -6.45 12.50 18.79
C GLU A 157 -7.32 12.58 17.53
N LEU A 158 -8.55 12.06 17.63
CA LEU A 158 -9.58 12.06 16.58
C LEU A 158 -10.46 13.32 16.67
#